data_AF-A0A950Z606-F1
#
_entry.id   AF-A0A950Z606-F1
#
_cell.length_a   1.000
_cell.length_b   1.000
_cell.length_c   1.000
_cell.angle_alpha   90.00
_cell.angle_beta   90.00
_cell.angle_gamma   90.00
#
_symmetry.space_group_name_H-M   'P 1'
#
loop_
_entity.id
_entity.type
_entity.pdbx_description
1 polymer ?
#
loop_
_entity_poly.entity_id
_entity_poly.type
_entity_poly.pdbx_seq_one_letter_code
_entity_poly.pdbx_strand_id
1 'polypeptide(L)' 'MSFIEEDQLTLTRRVAIASAVGATLAAQTMPPSTTLKVGDKAPDFTLPSTDGGNVHIADYIGKSTVVLAFFPAAFTGG' A
#
# COMPACT_ATOMS: atom_id res chain seq x y z
N MET A 1 -4.94 25.58 56.91
CA MET A 1 -6.30 25.92 56.46
C MET A 1 -6.25 26.15 54.95
N SER A 2 -5.82 25.16 54.15
CA SER A 2 -6.62 24.03 53.61
C SER A 2 -7.54 24.37 52.42
N PHE A 3 -7.16 25.28 51.51
CA PHE A 3 -8.00 25.56 50.33
C PHE A 3 -7.28 25.94 49.01
N ILE A 4 -5.96 25.73 48.87
CA ILE A 4 -5.27 25.92 47.56
C ILE A 4 -4.46 24.67 47.14
N GLU A 5 -4.35 23.64 47.99
CA GLU A 5 -3.60 22.42 47.69
C GLU A 5 -4.40 21.36 46.88
N GLU A 6 -5.74 21.46 46.86
CA GLU A 6 -6.65 20.45 46.25
C GLU A 6 -6.94 20.68 44.74
N ASP A 7 -6.58 21.85 44.17
CA ASP A 7 -6.79 22.13 42.73
C ASP A 7 -5.59 21.65 41.88
N GLN A 8 -4.40 21.55 42.47
CA GLN A 8 -3.19 21.05 41.78
C GLN A 8 -3.17 19.51 41.68
N LEU A 9 -3.96 18.80 42.51
CA LEU A 9 -3.91 17.33 42.60
C LEU A 9 -4.90 16.63 41.65
N THR A 10 -5.95 17.32 41.17
CA THR A 10 -6.88 16.74 40.15
C THR A 10 -6.38 16.98 38.72
N LEU A 11 -5.61 18.04 38.49
CA LEU A 11 -5.08 18.38 37.18
C LEU A 11 -3.87 17.51 36.78
N THR A 12 -3.12 17.02 37.77
CA THR A 12 -1.99 16.08 37.60
C THR A 12 -2.44 14.71 37.06
N ARG A 13 -3.76 14.43 37.03
CA ARG A 13 -4.31 13.15 36.55
C ARG A 13 -4.82 13.17 35.09
N ARG A 14 -4.56 14.24 34.32
CA ARG A 14 -5.00 14.37 32.91
C ARG A 14 -3.88 14.70 31.91
N VAL A 15 -2.63 14.75 32.35
CA VAL A 15 -1.45 14.80 31.46
C VAL A 15 -0.74 13.45 31.51
N ALA A 16 -1.49 12.42 31.13
CA ALA A 16 -0.96 11.11 30.79
C ALA A 16 -1.63 10.65 29.50
N ILE A 17 -1.65 11.51 28.49
CA ILE A 17 -1.76 11.04 27.12
C ILE A 17 -0.34 11.09 26.58
N ALA A 18 0.24 9.90 26.65
CA ALA A 18 1.59 9.57 26.27
C ALA A 18 2.02 10.31 25.01
N SER A 19 3.17 10.97 25.13
CA SER A 19 4.11 11.18 24.05
C SER A 19 4.33 9.88 23.27
N ALA A 20 3.49 9.63 22.27
CA ALA A 20 3.67 8.66 21.19
C ALA A 20 3.46 9.35 19.84
N VAL A 21 3.83 10.63 19.76
CA VAL A 21 4.05 11.35 18.49
C VAL A 21 5.53 11.15 18.16
N GLY A 22 5.87 10.18 17.31
CA GLY A 22 7.26 10.12 16.81
C GLY A 22 7.77 8.83 16.17
N ALA A 23 7.09 7.69 16.27
CA ALA A 23 7.69 6.41 15.83
C ALA A 23 6.82 5.53 14.89
N THR A 24 5.82 6.08 14.20
CA THR A 24 5.07 5.33 13.17
C THR A 24 5.41 5.72 11.73
N LEU A 25 6.42 6.57 11.49
CA LEU A 25 6.76 7.05 10.14
C LEU A 25 7.83 6.22 9.40
N ALA A 26 8.31 5.10 9.98
CA ALA A 26 9.47 4.36 9.45
C ALA A 26 9.19 2.93 8.96
N ALA A 27 7.95 2.63 8.56
CA ALA A 27 7.64 1.39 7.86
C ALA A 27 6.65 1.63 6.71
N GLN A 28 6.96 2.61 5.87
CA GLN A 28 6.48 2.59 4.49
C GLN A 28 7.18 1.39 3.85
N THR A 29 6.56 0.21 3.87
CA THR A 29 7.06 -0.93 3.09
C THR A 29 7.08 -0.48 1.65
N MET A 30 8.29 -0.13 1.16
CA MET A 30 8.49 0.15 -0.25
C MET A 30 7.92 -1.04 -1.02
N PRO A 31 7.03 -0.81 -2.00
CA PRO A 31 6.52 -1.90 -2.81
C PRO A 31 7.72 -2.66 -3.36
N PRO A 32 7.71 -4.01 -3.29
CA PRO A 32 8.81 -4.80 -3.80
C PRO A 32 9.08 -4.39 -5.25
N SER A 33 10.29 -3.90 -5.51
CA SER A 33 10.71 -3.57 -6.88
C SER A 33 10.98 -4.88 -7.62
N THR A 34 9.97 -5.36 -8.35
CA THR A 34 10.15 -6.50 -9.25
C THR A 34 10.84 -6.01 -10.52
N THR A 35 12.17 -6.03 -10.52
CA THR A 35 12.95 -5.85 -11.74
C THR A 35 12.90 -7.14 -12.55
N LEU A 36 12.19 -7.11 -13.68
CA LEU A 36 12.17 -8.22 -14.63
C LEU A 36 13.41 -8.16 -15.54
N LYS A 37 14.05 -9.31 -15.75
CA LYS A 37 15.16 -9.49 -16.70
C LYS A 37 14.69 -10.31 -17.90
N VAL A 38 15.41 -10.18 -19.01
CA VAL A 38 15.14 -11.00 -20.20
C VAL A 38 15.36 -12.48 -19.85
N GLY A 39 14.38 -13.31 -20.19
CA GLY A 39 14.38 -14.75 -19.88
C GLY A 39 13.72 -15.11 -18.55
N ASP A 40 13.39 -14.14 -17.70
CA ASP A 40 12.60 -14.41 -16.51
C ASP A 40 11.22 -14.91 -16.89
N LYS A 41 10.73 -15.90 -16.14
CA LYS A 41 9.34 -16.35 -16.27
C LYS A 41 8.42 -15.18 -15.90
N ALA A 42 7.43 -14.91 -16.75
CA ALA A 42 6.41 -13.91 -16.47
C ALA A 42 5.70 -14.23 -15.13
N PRO A 43 5.49 -13.23 -14.27
CA PRO A 43 4.70 -13.40 -13.04
C PRO A 43 3.29 -13.88 -13.36
N ASP A 44 2.72 -14.67 -12.45
CA ASP A 44 1.32 -15.06 -12.56
C ASP A 44 0.42 -13.93 -12.07
N PHE A 45 -0.57 -13.55 -12.89
CA PHE A 45 -1.53 -12.52 -12.55
C PHE A 45 -2.87 -12.74 -13.26
N THR A 46 -3.91 -12.17 -12.64
CA THR A 46 -5.27 -12.13 -13.15
C THR A 46 -5.72 -10.68 -13.22
N LEU A 47 -6.26 -10.26 -14.37
CA LEU A 47 -6.79 -8.91 -14.55
C LEU A 47 -8.24 -8.95 -15.01
N PRO A 48 -9.07 -7.99 -14.59
CA PRO A 48 -10.40 -7.82 -15.17
C PRO A 48 -10.30 -7.40 -16.64
N SER A 49 -11.19 -7.92 -17.48
CA SER A 49 -11.29 -7.57 -18.90
C SER A 49 -12.34 -6.49 -19.16
N THR A 50 -12.16 -5.72 -20.22
CA THR A 50 -13.18 -4.81 -20.76
C THR A 50 -14.43 -5.53 -21.25
N ASP A 51 -14.29 -6.79 -21.69
CA ASP A 51 -15.39 -7.62 -22.18
C ASP A 51 -16.18 -8.29 -21.03
N GLY A 52 -15.82 -7.97 -19.79
CA GLY A 52 -16.28 -8.67 -18.60
C GLY A 52 -15.45 -9.91 -18.28
N GLY A 53 -15.56 -10.39 -17.04
CA GLY A 53 -14.77 -11.52 -16.55
C GLY A 53 -13.29 -11.19 -16.32
N ASN A 54 -12.48 -12.24 -16.22
CA ASN A 54 -11.07 -12.17 -15.82
C ASN A 54 -10.18 -12.86 -16.84
N VAL A 55 -9.02 -12.26 -17.13
CA VAL A 55 -7.94 -12.83 -17.94
C VAL A 55 -6.85 -13.34 -17.01
N HIS A 56 -6.49 -14.61 -17.12
CA HIS A 56 -5.38 -15.22 -16.39
C HIS A 56 -4.21 -15.42 -17.35
N ILE A 57 -3.02 -14.93 -17.01
CA ILE A 57 -1.83 -15.07 -17.89
C ILE A 57 -1.46 -16.54 -18.11
N ALA A 58 -1.66 -17.39 -17.10
CA ALA A 58 -1.38 -18.83 -17.14
C ALA A 58 -2.10 -19.55 -18.28
N ASP A 59 -3.25 -19.05 -18.74
CA ASP A 59 -4.01 -19.66 -19.82
C ASP A 59 -3.31 -19.54 -21.19
N TYR A 60 -2.38 -18.59 -21.33
CA TYR A 60 -1.69 -18.27 -22.59
C TYR A 60 -0.23 -18.70 -22.61
N ILE A 61 0.39 -18.88 -21.44
CA ILE A 61 1.79 -19.32 -21.30
C ILE A 61 2.00 -20.64 -22.04
N GLY A 62 2.96 -20.67 -22.97
CA GLY A 62 3.33 -21.86 -23.75
C GLY A 62 2.35 -22.21 -24.89
N LYS A 63 1.24 -21.48 -25.03
CA LYS A 63 0.29 -21.66 -26.13
C LYS A 63 0.46 -20.58 -27.21
N SER A 64 0.69 -19.34 -26.79
CA SER A 64 0.82 -18.18 -27.67
C SER A 64 1.84 -17.17 -27.12
N THR A 65 2.38 -16.34 -27.99
CA THR A 65 3.14 -15.14 -27.58
C THR A 65 2.18 -14.10 -27.00
N VAL A 66 2.55 -13.52 -25.85
CA VAL A 66 1.75 -12.49 -25.15
C VAL A 66 2.58 -11.22 -25.00
N VAL A 67 1.97 -10.07 -25.28
CA VAL A 67 2.56 -8.75 -25.06
C VAL A 67 1.71 -8.01 -24.02
N LEU A 68 2.34 -7.54 -22.95
CA LEU A 68 1.69 -6.75 -21.90
C LEU A 68 2.17 -5.29 -22.00
N ALA A 69 1.22 -4.36 -22.12
CA ALA A 69 1.50 -2.93 -22.18
C ALA A 69 0.74 -2.21 -21.08
N PHE A 70 1.42 -1.29 -20.39
CA PHE A 70 0.82 -0.39 -19.41
C PHE A 70 0.76 1.00 -20.01
N PHE A 71 -0.37 1.68 -19.84
CA PHE A 71 -0.56 3.07 -20.23
C PHE A 71 -1.10 3.86 -19.02
N PRO A 72 -0.84 5.18 -18.91
CA PRO A 72 -1.14 5.93 -17.70
C PRO A 72 -2.63 6.00 -17.35
N ALA A 73 -3.47 6.24 -18.37
CA ALA A 73 -4.91 6.36 -18.21
C ALA A 73 -5.65 6.24 -19.54
N ALA A 74 -6.91 5.81 -19.48
CA ALA A 74 -7.80 5.82 -20.63
C ALA A 74 -8.10 7.26 -21.10
N PHE A 75 -8.35 7.42 -22.41
CA PHE A 75 -8.73 8.70 -23.04
C PHE A 75 -7.74 9.86 -22.85
N THR A 76 -6.44 9.55 -22.71
CA THR A 76 -5.39 10.57 -22.65
C THR A 76 -4.60 10.63 -23.95
N GLY A 77 -4.17 11.83 -24.34
CA GLY A 77 -3.09 11.98 -25.32
C GLY A 77 -1.77 11.61 -24.65
N GLY A 78 -1.07 10.63 -25.22
CA GLY A 78 0.22 10.17 -24.72
C GLY A 78 1.34 11.20 -24.86
#